data_AF-A0A818XKV2-F1
#
_entry.id   AF-A0A818XKV2-F1
#
_cell.length_a   1.000
_cell.length_b   1.000
_cell.length_c   1.000
_cell.angle_alpha   90.00
_cell.angle_beta   90.00
_cell.angle_gamma   90.00
#
_symmetry.space_group_name_H-M   'P 1'
#
loop_
_entity.id
_entity.type
_entity.pdbx_description
1 polymer ?
#
loop_
_entity_poly.entity_id
_entity_poly.type
_entity_poly.pdbx_seq_one_letter_code
_entity_poly.pdbx_strand_id
1 'polypeptide(L)'
;MGNTEGSVWGTDIYTDDSNLAAAAVHAGVVDKGEVKMVNVHILPGQYSYQGSTQNGITSLDYDAWEGSYKFIGTKVSSETTLPNLKTYRDKVGQTFSFVIRGNTEGSVWGTDIYTDDSNPAVAAVHAGAIDKDEAKMINVQILPGQSSYEGTTRNGITSSSYGIWEGSYSFVINTSNLDMLPSDITTDQSKLIKYGRL
;
A
#
# COMPACT_ATOMS: atom_id res chain seq x y z
N MET A 1 1.06 12.69 -21.79
CA MET A 1 1.66 11.63 -22.63
C MET A 1 2.83 11.05 -21.85
N GLY A 2 2.91 9.74 -21.70
CA GLY A 2 4.05 9.09 -21.03
C GLY A 2 5.33 9.43 -21.78
N ASN A 3 6.36 9.86 -21.06
CA ASN A 3 7.68 10.13 -21.62
C ASN A 3 8.76 9.49 -20.74
N THR A 4 10.00 9.48 -21.24
CA THR A 4 11.13 8.88 -20.52
C THR A 4 12.17 9.91 -20.12
N GLU A 5 11.74 11.17 -19.96
CA GLU A 5 12.63 12.30 -19.74
C GLU A 5 12.18 13.12 -18.53
N GLY A 6 13.14 13.73 -17.84
CA GLY A 6 12.91 14.46 -16.61
C GLY A 6 13.20 13.63 -15.37
N SER A 7 13.47 14.34 -14.28
CA SER A 7 13.87 13.72 -13.02
C SER A 7 12.69 13.08 -12.31
N VAL A 8 12.94 11.94 -11.70
CA VAL A 8 11.99 11.20 -10.86
C VAL A 8 12.74 10.81 -9.60
N TRP A 9 12.18 11.10 -8.43
CA TRP A 9 12.75 10.74 -7.13
C TRP A 9 11.76 9.88 -6.36
N GLY A 10 12.26 8.77 -5.83
CA GLY A 10 11.45 7.78 -5.14
C GLY A 10 10.79 6.74 -6.06
N THR A 11 10.26 5.71 -5.41
CA THR A 11 9.58 4.56 -6.01
C THR A 11 8.26 4.40 -5.30
N ASP A 12 7.18 4.23 -6.08
CA ASP A 12 5.77 4.15 -5.64
C ASP A 12 5.23 5.45 -5.00
N ILE A 13 6.01 6.07 -4.14
CA ILE A 13 5.80 7.41 -3.59
C ILE A 13 6.92 8.29 -4.12
N TYR A 14 6.52 9.29 -4.90
CA TYR A 14 7.41 10.20 -5.59
C TYR A 14 7.39 11.55 -4.87
N THR A 15 8.53 12.25 -4.84
CA THR A 15 8.53 13.66 -4.44
C THR A 15 7.58 14.45 -5.34
N ASP A 16 6.92 15.46 -4.79
CA ASP A 16 5.93 16.24 -5.54
C ASP A 16 6.50 17.10 -6.68
N ASP A 17 7.82 17.27 -6.72
CA ASP A 17 8.57 17.90 -7.81
C ASP A 17 9.03 16.91 -8.91
N SER A 18 8.80 15.60 -8.74
CA SER A 18 9.10 14.59 -9.77
C SER A 18 8.26 14.79 -11.03
N ASN A 19 8.86 14.56 -12.20
CA ASN A 19 8.14 14.63 -13.48
C ASN A 19 7.01 13.61 -13.53
N LEU A 20 5.76 14.08 -13.48
CA LEU A 20 4.57 13.22 -13.41
C LEU A 20 4.46 12.22 -14.57
N ALA A 21 4.84 12.61 -15.79
CA ALA A 21 4.73 11.73 -16.94
C ALA A 21 5.81 10.64 -16.93
N ALA A 22 7.05 10.98 -16.56
CA ALA A 22 8.13 10.02 -16.39
C ALA A 22 7.89 9.10 -15.18
N ALA A 23 7.37 9.64 -14.08
CA ALA A 23 6.97 8.87 -12.91
C ALA A 23 5.80 7.92 -13.23
N ALA A 24 4.86 8.34 -14.09
CA ALA A 24 3.76 7.48 -14.54
C ALA A 24 4.24 6.31 -15.40
N VAL A 25 5.24 6.55 -16.26
CA VAL A 25 5.91 5.47 -17.01
C VAL A 25 6.71 4.58 -16.06
N HIS A 26 7.50 5.18 -15.16
CA HIS A 26 8.24 4.44 -14.13
C HIS A 26 7.33 3.52 -13.32
N ALA A 27 6.18 4.01 -12.85
CA ALA A 27 5.20 3.24 -12.08
C ALA A 27 4.35 2.27 -12.94
N GLY A 28 4.57 2.19 -14.25
CA GLY A 28 3.84 1.29 -15.15
C GLY A 28 2.36 1.68 -15.33
N VAL A 29 2.00 2.93 -15.06
CA VAL A 29 0.62 3.43 -15.15
C VAL A 29 0.25 3.78 -16.58
N VAL A 30 1.25 4.24 -17.33
CA VAL A 30 1.14 4.79 -18.68
C VAL A 30 2.31 4.22 -19.49
N ASP A 31 2.04 3.68 -20.67
CA ASP A 31 3.11 3.24 -21.58
C ASP A 31 3.83 4.46 -22.20
N LYS A 32 5.08 4.28 -22.63
CA LYS A 32 5.82 5.33 -23.35
C LYS A 32 5.04 5.77 -24.60
N GLY A 33 4.74 7.07 -24.70
CA GLY A 33 3.96 7.65 -25.80
C GLY A 33 2.44 7.54 -25.64
N GLU A 34 1.94 6.83 -24.62
CA GLU A 34 0.50 6.72 -24.37
C GLU A 34 -0.05 8.03 -23.78
N VAL A 35 -1.24 8.42 -24.21
CA VAL A 35 -2.01 9.51 -23.61
C VAL A 35 -3.13 8.89 -22.78
N LYS A 36 -3.03 9.01 -21.46
CA LYS A 36 -3.94 8.40 -20.51
C LYS A 36 -4.17 9.33 -19.33
N MET A 37 -5.41 9.39 -18.83
CA MET A 37 -5.69 10.06 -17.56
C MET A 37 -5.21 9.18 -16.41
N VAL A 38 -4.48 9.80 -15.48
CA VAL A 38 -3.96 9.17 -14.28
C VAL A 38 -4.54 9.86 -13.06
N ASN A 39 -4.83 9.08 -12.02
CA ASN A 39 -5.21 9.61 -10.73
C ASN A 39 -4.00 9.53 -9.80
N VAL A 40 -3.79 10.59 -9.01
CA VAL A 40 -2.74 10.62 -7.99
C VAL A 40 -3.35 10.96 -6.64
N HIS A 41 -2.76 10.42 -5.58
CA HIS A 41 -3.00 10.84 -4.20
C HIS A 41 -1.83 11.74 -3.78
N ILE A 42 -2.13 12.99 -3.39
CA ILE A 42 -1.14 13.90 -2.79
C ILE A 42 -0.97 13.56 -1.31
N LEU A 43 0.27 13.43 -0.86
CA LEU A 43 0.65 12.98 0.47
C LEU A 43 1.59 14.00 1.12
N PRO A 44 1.72 13.99 2.45
CA PRO A 44 2.85 14.62 3.13
C PRO A 44 4.19 14.10 2.60
N GLY A 45 5.23 14.90 2.81
CA GLY A 45 6.62 14.52 2.59
C GLY A 45 7.09 13.33 3.44
N GLN A 46 8.17 12.68 3.00
CA GLN A 46 8.85 11.61 3.73
C GLN A 46 10.25 12.04 4.15
N TYR A 47 10.83 11.30 5.09
CA TYR A 47 12.22 11.52 5.53
C TYR A 47 13.27 10.97 4.57
N SER A 48 12.86 10.10 3.64
CA SER A 48 13.72 9.52 2.61
C SER A 48 12.87 8.88 1.52
N TYR A 49 13.38 8.86 0.30
CA TYR A 49 12.78 8.25 -0.88
C TYR A 49 13.80 7.31 -1.51
N GLN A 50 13.39 6.07 -1.76
CA GLN A 50 14.24 5.08 -2.43
C GLN A 50 13.94 5.07 -3.93
N GLY A 51 14.93 5.37 -4.76
CA GLY A 51 14.90 5.22 -6.20
C GLY A 51 15.08 3.76 -6.64
N SER A 52 14.65 3.49 -7.88
CA SER A 52 14.79 2.20 -8.56
C SER A 52 14.74 2.40 -10.09
N THR A 53 15.02 1.33 -10.84
CA THR A 53 14.78 1.33 -12.29
C THR A 53 13.56 0.46 -12.60
N GLN A 54 12.51 1.07 -13.16
CA GLN A 54 11.28 0.39 -13.58
C GLN A 54 10.81 0.92 -14.92
N ASN A 55 10.29 0.02 -15.77
CA ASN A 55 9.69 0.38 -17.07
C ASN A 55 10.60 1.26 -17.96
N GLY A 56 11.91 1.06 -17.86
CA GLY A 56 12.92 1.82 -18.60
C GLY A 56 13.23 3.22 -18.07
N ILE A 57 12.69 3.59 -16.90
CA ILE A 57 12.97 4.84 -16.19
C ILE A 57 13.76 4.53 -14.92
N THR A 58 14.81 5.29 -14.67
CA THR A 58 15.51 5.27 -13.37
C THR A 58 15.04 6.45 -12.54
N SER A 59 14.42 6.16 -11.41
CA SER A 59 14.22 7.13 -10.33
C SER A 59 15.43 7.15 -9.40
N LEU A 60 15.63 8.28 -8.73
CA LEU A 60 16.75 8.51 -7.83
C LEU A 60 16.33 8.43 -6.37
N ASP A 61 17.28 8.08 -5.53
CA ASP A 61 17.15 8.28 -4.09
C ASP A 61 17.04 9.77 -3.79
N TYR A 62 16.33 10.09 -2.71
CA TYR A 62 16.30 11.44 -2.17
C TYR A 62 16.14 11.39 -0.65
N ASP A 63 16.69 12.39 0.02
CA ASP A 63 16.54 12.52 1.48
C ASP A 63 15.17 13.12 1.82
N ALA A 64 15.04 13.78 2.97
CA ALA A 64 13.78 14.34 3.40
C ALA A 64 13.25 15.40 2.42
N TRP A 65 11.95 15.33 2.11
CA TRP A 65 11.27 16.28 1.25
C TRP A 65 9.88 16.60 1.81
N GLU A 66 9.30 17.75 1.44
CA GLU A 66 8.11 18.30 2.11
C GLU A 66 6.77 17.76 1.57
N GLY A 67 6.74 17.28 0.32
CA GLY A 67 5.51 16.82 -0.33
C GLY A 67 5.70 15.58 -1.20
N SER A 68 4.67 14.76 -1.34
CA SER A 68 4.76 13.57 -2.19
C SER A 68 3.48 13.33 -2.98
N TYR A 69 3.56 12.47 -3.99
CA TYR A 69 2.38 11.84 -4.57
C TYR A 69 2.61 10.36 -4.86
N LYS A 70 1.51 9.64 -5.04
CA LYS A 70 1.51 8.28 -5.60
C LYS A 70 0.38 8.11 -6.60
N PHE A 71 0.54 7.21 -7.56
CA PHE A 71 -0.52 6.88 -8.50
C PHE A 71 -1.57 5.95 -7.87
N ILE A 72 -2.84 6.14 -8.25
CA ILE A 72 -3.97 5.33 -7.81
C ILE A 72 -4.40 4.44 -8.98
N GLY A 73 -4.40 3.11 -8.78
CA GLY A 73 -4.92 2.13 -9.75
C GLY A 73 -3.94 1.69 -10.85
N THR A 74 -2.65 1.55 -10.55
CA THR A 74 -1.59 1.23 -11.51
C THR A 74 -1.56 -0.26 -11.87
N LYS A 75 -1.29 -0.57 -13.14
CA LYS A 75 -1.13 -1.94 -13.65
C LYS A 75 0.28 -2.45 -13.32
N VAL A 76 0.48 -2.76 -12.05
CA VAL A 76 1.32 -3.84 -11.48
C VAL A 76 2.47 -4.36 -12.38
N SER A 77 3.60 -3.66 -12.43
CA SER A 77 4.68 -3.96 -13.41
C SER A 77 5.75 -4.97 -12.97
N SER A 78 5.71 -5.55 -11.77
CA SER A 78 6.41 -6.83 -11.49
C SER A 78 5.98 -7.38 -10.14
N GLU A 79 5.32 -8.54 -10.14
CA GLU A 79 5.00 -9.27 -8.91
C GLU A 79 6.27 -9.70 -8.19
N THR A 80 6.36 -9.32 -6.91
CA THR A 80 7.39 -9.78 -6.01
C THR A 80 6.91 -11.07 -5.36
N THR A 81 7.55 -12.19 -5.67
CA THR A 81 7.37 -13.43 -4.90
C THR A 81 8.07 -13.26 -3.57
N LEU A 82 7.34 -12.80 -2.55
CA LEU A 82 7.85 -12.64 -1.19
C LEU A 82 7.44 -13.87 -0.35
N PRO A 83 8.36 -14.80 -0.02
CA PRO A 83 7.98 -15.96 0.78
C PRO A 83 7.74 -15.61 2.26
N ASN A 84 8.41 -14.57 2.76
CA ASN A 84 8.29 -14.03 4.12
C ASN A 84 9.02 -12.67 4.24
N LEU A 85 9.02 -12.09 5.43
CA LEU A 85 9.60 -10.79 5.78
C LEU A 85 10.71 -10.86 6.84
N LYS A 86 11.28 -12.05 7.13
CA LYS A 86 12.35 -12.19 8.14
C LYS A 86 13.53 -11.26 7.93
N THR A 87 13.92 -11.02 6.67
CA THR A 87 15.03 -10.13 6.31
C THR A 87 14.77 -8.66 6.63
N TYR A 88 13.52 -8.29 6.92
CA TYR A 88 13.11 -6.93 7.27
C TYR A 88 12.99 -6.72 8.78
N ARG A 89 13.20 -7.76 9.60
CA ARG A 89 13.02 -7.73 11.06
C ARG A 89 13.74 -6.58 11.75
N ASP A 90 14.93 -6.22 11.29
CA ASP A 90 15.73 -5.12 11.85
C ASP A 90 15.26 -3.72 11.42
N LYS A 91 14.12 -3.63 10.73
CA LYS A 91 13.53 -2.40 10.19
C LYS A 91 12.24 -2.01 10.91
N VAL A 92 12.11 -2.37 12.19
CA VAL A 92 10.93 -2.05 13.03
C VAL A 92 10.55 -0.57 12.91
N GLY A 93 9.27 -0.32 12.69
CA GLY A 93 8.68 1.02 12.52
C GLY A 93 8.69 1.53 11.07
N GLN A 94 9.46 0.91 10.16
CA GLN A 94 9.48 1.27 8.75
C GLN A 94 8.33 0.61 7.99
N THR A 95 7.88 1.27 6.93
CA THR A 95 6.85 0.77 6.01
C THR A 95 7.46 0.55 4.64
N PHE A 96 7.20 -0.62 4.06
CA PHE A 96 7.64 -1.01 2.73
C PHE A 96 6.44 -1.27 1.83
N SER A 97 6.57 -0.86 0.57
CA SER A 97 5.59 -1.16 -0.47
C SER A 97 6.00 -2.41 -1.22
N PHE A 98 5.08 -3.34 -1.40
CA PHE A 98 5.29 -4.53 -2.22
C PHE A 98 4.18 -4.68 -3.22
N VAL A 99 4.54 -4.99 -4.45
CA VAL A 99 3.61 -5.46 -5.45
C VAL A 99 3.55 -6.98 -5.34
N ILE A 100 2.42 -7.52 -4.90
CA ILE A 100 2.23 -8.98 -4.75
C ILE A 100 0.93 -9.43 -5.42
N ARG A 101 0.86 -10.72 -5.78
CA ARG A 101 -0.38 -11.36 -6.22
C ARG A 101 -0.96 -12.19 -5.08
N GLY A 102 -2.25 -12.00 -4.81
CA GLY A 102 -2.97 -12.71 -3.75
C GLY A 102 -2.92 -14.21 -3.98
N ASN A 103 -2.51 -14.95 -2.95
CA ASN A 103 -2.40 -16.41 -2.98
C ASN A 103 -3.19 -17.01 -1.82
N THR A 104 -3.63 -18.25 -1.98
CA THR A 104 -4.34 -19.02 -0.96
C THR A 104 -3.52 -20.20 -0.43
N GLU A 105 -2.28 -20.36 -0.91
CA GLU A 105 -1.37 -21.44 -0.52
C GLU A 105 -0.18 -20.92 0.29
N GLY A 106 0.02 -21.48 1.48
CA GLY A 106 1.12 -21.14 2.37
C GLY A 106 0.66 -21.01 3.82
N SER A 107 1.63 -20.88 4.72
CA SER A 107 1.36 -20.74 6.16
C SER A 107 1.26 -19.27 6.56
N VAL A 108 0.31 -18.99 7.45
CA VAL A 108 0.11 -17.68 8.07
C VAL A 108 -0.13 -17.89 9.56
N TRP A 109 0.55 -17.11 10.39
CA TRP A 109 0.36 -17.08 11.83
C TRP A 109 -0.04 -15.68 12.28
N GLY A 110 -1.07 -15.62 13.12
CA GLY A 110 -1.63 -14.36 13.60
C GLY A 110 -2.73 -13.77 12.72
N THR A 111 -3.26 -12.64 13.18
CA THR A 111 -4.40 -11.94 12.60
C THR A 111 -4.20 -10.45 12.81
N ASP A 112 -4.32 -9.66 11.74
CA ASP A 112 -4.02 -8.22 11.66
C ASP A 112 -2.54 -7.86 11.90
N ILE A 113 -1.89 -8.57 12.83
CA ILE A 113 -0.45 -8.61 13.04
C ILE A 113 0.00 -10.06 12.82
N TYR A 114 0.87 -10.25 11.84
CA TYR A 114 1.36 -11.55 11.40
C TYR A 114 2.82 -11.73 11.80
N THR A 115 3.23 -12.96 12.09
CA THR A 115 4.66 -13.25 12.28
C THR A 115 5.43 -12.97 10.99
N ASP A 116 6.66 -12.46 11.08
CA ASP A 116 7.47 -12.13 9.90
C ASP A 116 7.88 -13.32 9.02
N ASP A 117 7.58 -14.54 9.45
CA ASP A 117 7.75 -15.76 8.67
C ASP A 117 6.48 -16.23 7.94
N SER A 118 5.35 -15.55 8.16
CA SER A 118 4.10 -15.74 7.41
C SER A 118 4.23 -15.26 5.96
N ASN A 119 3.61 -16.00 5.03
CA ASN A 119 3.58 -15.60 3.62
C ASN A 119 2.74 -14.32 3.43
N PRO A 120 3.32 -13.20 2.96
CA PRO A 120 2.61 -11.92 2.83
C PRO A 120 1.47 -11.94 1.81
N ALA A 121 1.55 -12.74 0.75
CA ALA A 121 0.46 -12.87 -0.22
C ALA A 121 -0.76 -13.59 0.37
N VAL A 122 -0.54 -14.62 1.17
CA VAL A 122 -1.61 -15.34 1.86
C VAL A 122 -2.18 -14.51 3.01
N ALA A 123 -1.31 -13.85 3.77
CA ALA A 123 -1.73 -12.95 4.84
C ALA A 123 -2.50 -11.74 4.30
N ALA A 124 -2.16 -11.22 3.12
CA ALA A 124 -2.88 -10.11 2.50
C ALA A 124 -4.29 -10.51 2.08
N VAL A 125 -4.47 -11.72 1.52
CA VAL A 125 -5.81 -12.27 1.24
C VAL A 125 -6.57 -12.48 2.55
N HIS A 126 -5.94 -13.08 3.57
CA HIS A 126 -6.54 -13.24 4.89
C HIS A 126 -7.02 -11.90 5.47
N ALA A 127 -6.22 -10.84 5.37
CA ALA A 127 -6.54 -9.49 5.83
C ALA A 127 -7.61 -8.78 4.99
N GLY A 128 -7.96 -9.29 3.81
CA GLY A 128 -8.84 -8.61 2.86
C GLY A 128 -8.18 -7.41 2.18
N ALA A 129 -6.85 -7.35 2.17
CA ALA A 129 -6.11 -6.28 1.51
C ALA A 129 -6.03 -6.47 -0.02
N ILE A 130 -6.12 -7.73 -0.47
CA ILE A 130 -6.03 -8.15 -1.88
C ILE A 130 -6.93 -9.38 -2.11
N ASP A 131 -7.53 -9.48 -3.29
CA ASP A 131 -8.30 -10.66 -3.70
C ASP A 131 -7.38 -11.81 -4.19
N LYS A 132 -7.90 -13.04 -4.21
CA LYS A 132 -7.18 -14.19 -4.81
C LYS A 132 -6.88 -13.90 -6.29
N ASP A 133 -5.64 -14.16 -6.69
CA ASP A 133 -5.12 -13.94 -8.04
C ASP A 133 -5.16 -12.46 -8.50
N GLU A 134 -5.59 -11.52 -7.66
CA GLU A 134 -5.40 -10.09 -7.90
C GLU A 134 -3.93 -9.73 -7.64
N ALA A 135 -3.34 -8.90 -8.49
CA ALA A 135 -2.04 -8.32 -8.25
C ALA A 135 -2.21 -6.86 -7.82
N LYS A 136 -1.62 -6.46 -6.70
CA LYS A 136 -1.85 -5.16 -6.08
C LYS A 136 -0.64 -4.72 -5.27
N MET A 137 -0.43 -3.39 -5.23
CA MET A 137 0.54 -2.81 -4.31
C MET A 137 -0.04 -2.74 -2.90
N ILE A 138 0.66 -3.34 -1.95
CA ILE A 138 0.34 -3.32 -0.53
C ILE A 138 1.41 -2.55 0.24
N ASN A 139 1.02 -1.93 1.34
CA ASN A 139 1.93 -1.28 2.27
C ASN A 139 2.05 -2.14 3.52
N VAL A 140 3.27 -2.48 3.92
CA VAL A 140 3.55 -3.36 5.05
C VAL A 140 4.40 -2.62 6.06
N GLN A 141 3.91 -2.49 7.29
CA GLN A 141 4.69 -1.95 8.41
C GLN A 141 5.36 -3.10 9.16
N ILE A 142 6.67 -2.97 9.39
CA ILE A 142 7.44 -3.91 10.22
C ILE A 142 7.26 -3.55 11.69
N LEU A 143 6.97 -4.56 12.50
CA LEU A 143 6.62 -4.44 13.90
C LEU A 143 7.54 -5.33 14.76
N PRO A 144 7.73 -5.00 16.05
CA PRO A 144 8.41 -5.91 16.96
C PRO A 144 7.65 -7.24 17.08
N GLY A 145 8.35 -8.27 17.52
CA GLY A 145 7.75 -9.55 17.92
C GLY A 145 6.74 -9.40 19.07
N GLN A 146 5.79 -10.33 19.16
CA GLN A 146 4.80 -10.40 20.24
C GLN A 146 4.96 -11.67 21.07
N SER A 147 4.38 -11.66 22.27
CA SER A 147 4.36 -12.84 23.14
C SER A 147 3.34 -13.91 22.72
N SER A 148 2.37 -13.54 21.88
CA SER A 148 1.33 -14.43 21.37
C SER A 148 0.68 -13.83 20.13
N TYR A 149 0.21 -14.70 19.23
CA TYR A 149 -0.52 -14.35 18.01
C TYR A 149 -1.80 -15.18 17.96
N GLU A 150 -2.93 -14.52 17.71
CA GLU A 150 -4.23 -15.18 17.56
C GLU A 150 -4.48 -15.54 16.08
N GLY A 151 -4.72 -16.81 15.80
CA GLY A 151 -5.13 -17.29 14.49
C GLY A 151 -6.65 -17.20 14.31
N THR A 152 -7.09 -16.81 13.12
CA THR A 152 -8.52 -16.74 12.77
C THR A 152 -8.77 -17.27 11.36
N THR A 153 -10.04 -17.41 10.98
CA THR A 153 -10.42 -17.65 9.59
C THR A 153 -11.08 -16.39 9.02
N ARG A 154 -10.47 -15.81 7.98
CA ARG A 154 -10.97 -14.62 7.26
C ARG A 154 -10.72 -14.79 5.77
N ASN A 155 -11.66 -14.31 4.95
CA ASN A 155 -11.54 -14.32 3.47
C ASN A 155 -11.15 -15.69 2.89
N GLY A 156 -11.66 -16.79 3.48
CA GLY A 156 -11.38 -18.16 3.04
C GLY A 156 -10.00 -18.71 3.44
N ILE A 157 -9.18 -17.94 4.15
CA ILE A 157 -7.88 -18.34 4.68
C ILE A 157 -7.99 -18.56 6.18
N THR A 158 -7.33 -19.61 6.69
CA THR A 158 -7.19 -19.84 8.13
C THR A 158 -5.74 -19.60 8.54
N SER A 159 -5.51 -18.61 9.40
CA SER A 159 -4.23 -18.43 10.07
C SER A 159 -4.17 -19.23 11.37
N SER A 160 -2.97 -19.66 11.74
CA SER A 160 -2.73 -20.40 12.97
C SER A 160 -2.37 -19.46 14.12
N SER A 161 -2.80 -19.80 15.33
CA SER A 161 -2.28 -19.15 16.53
C SER A 161 -0.81 -19.54 16.74
N TYR A 162 -0.04 -18.65 17.36
CA TYR A 162 1.35 -18.91 17.70
C TYR A 162 1.76 -18.24 19.02
N GLY A 163 2.84 -18.74 19.62
CA GLY A 163 3.39 -18.21 20.86
C GLY A 163 4.33 -17.02 20.63
N ILE A 164 5.36 -16.92 21.46
CA ILE A 164 6.38 -15.86 21.36
C ILE A 164 7.11 -15.97 20.02
N TRP A 165 7.27 -14.84 19.33
CA TRP A 165 8.07 -14.74 18.11
C TRP A 165 8.84 -13.42 18.04
N GLU A 166 9.90 -13.35 17.23
CA GLU A 166 10.90 -12.27 17.26
C GLU A 166 10.55 -11.05 16.40
N GLY A 167 9.70 -11.21 15.38
CA GLY A 167 9.37 -10.12 14.46
C GLY A 167 7.98 -10.27 13.85
N SER A 168 7.34 -9.14 13.54
CA SER A 168 5.98 -9.14 13.00
C SER A 168 5.82 -8.14 11.86
N TYR A 169 4.70 -8.22 11.16
CA TYR A 169 4.27 -7.18 10.24
C TYR A 169 2.76 -6.99 10.26
N SER A 170 2.30 -5.85 9.75
CA SER A 170 0.88 -5.56 9.52
C SER A 170 0.69 -4.86 8.17
N PHE A 171 -0.50 -4.94 7.61
CA PHE A 171 -0.86 -4.20 6.41
C PHE A 171 -1.39 -2.82 6.78
N VAL A 172 -0.85 -1.77 6.15
CA VAL A 172 -1.41 -0.43 6.23
C VAL A 172 -2.55 -0.35 5.21
N ILE A 173 -3.73 -0.78 5.64
CA ILE A 173 -4.94 -0.68 4.82
C ILE A 173 -5.43 0.77 4.92
N ASN A 174 -5.18 1.55 3.86
CA ASN A 174 -5.81 2.86 3.72
C ASN A 174 -7.30 2.62 3.48
N THR A 175 -8.08 2.61 4.56
CA THR A 175 -9.54 2.68 4.49
C THR A 175 -9.94 4.09 4.08
N SER A 176 -9.72 4.45 2.81
CA SER A 176 -10.54 5.48 2.18
C SER A 176 -11.91 4.88 1.88
N ASN A 177 -12.60 4.45 2.93
CA ASN A 177 -14.02 4.14 2.91
C ASN A 177 -14.68 5.14 3.86
N LEU A 178 -15.32 6.13 3.26
CA LEU A 178 -16.37 6.93 3.86
C LEU A 178 -17.62 6.09 4.24
N ASP A 179 -17.55 4.76 4.16
CA ASP A 179 -18.66 3.82 4.38
C ASP A 179 -18.68 3.18 5.78
N MET A 180 -17.97 3.76 6.76
CA MET A 180 -18.13 3.41 8.18
C MET A 180 -18.69 4.58 8.99
N LEU A 181 -19.60 5.36 8.41
CA LEU A 181 -20.58 6.06 9.24
C LEU A 181 -21.58 5.01 9.76
N PRO A 182 -21.87 4.95 11.07
CA PRO A 182 -22.98 4.15 11.57
C PRO A 182 -24.26 4.58 10.82
N SER A 183 -25.09 3.61 10.43
CA SER A 183 -26.32 3.82 9.65
C SER A 183 -27.40 4.69 10.31
N ASP A 184 -27.11 5.32 11.45
CA ASP A 184 -28.07 6.01 12.32
C ASP A 184 -27.80 7.51 12.51
N ILE A 185 -27.42 8.22 11.45
CA ILE A 185 -27.60 9.69 11.41
C ILE A 185 -28.41 10.09 10.18
N THR A 186 -29.69 9.72 10.18
CA THR A 186 -30.71 10.57 9.56
C THR A 186 -30.88 11.82 10.41
N THR A 187 -29.97 12.80 10.27
CA THR A 187 -30.30 14.18 10.64
C THR A 187 -31.08 14.79 9.50
N ASP A 188 -32.38 14.58 9.58
CA ASP A 188 -33.47 15.39 9.04
C ASP A 188 -33.03 16.73 8.40
N GLN A 189 -32.99 16.76 7.06
CA GLN A 189 -32.77 17.99 6.29
C GLN A 189 -34.00 18.93 6.26
N SER A 190 -35.08 18.63 6.98
CA SER A 190 -36.26 19.52 7.04
C SER A 190 -36.06 20.77 7.91
N LYS A 191 -34.90 20.94 8.57
CA LYS A 191 -34.60 22.11 9.42
C LYS A 191 -33.65 23.18 8.85
N LEU A 192 -33.24 23.08 7.59
CA LEU A 192 -32.39 24.10 6.96
C LEU A 192 -33.12 24.91 5.86
N ILE A 193 -34.29 25.49 6.17
CA ILE A 193 -34.75 26.71 5.50
C ILE A 193 -35.50 27.58 6.51
N LYS A 194 -34.87 28.68 6.94
CA LYS A 194 -35.46 30.01 7.18
C LYS A 194 -34.52 30.88 8.02
N TYR A 195 -33.45 31.38 7.41
CA TYR A 195 -32.97 32.74 7.72
C TYR A 195 -32.44 33.37 6.45
N GLY A 196 -33.29 34.20 5.83
CA GLY A 196 -33.00 34.94 4.62
C GLY A 196 -34.15 35.88 4.24
N ARG A 197 -34.11 37.09 4.81
CA ARG A 197 -34.68 38.37 4.33
C ARG A 197 -36.17 38.70 4.65
N LEU A 198 -36.36 39.67 5.54
CA LEU A 198 -36.76 41.05 5.21
C LEU A 198 -35.91 42.01 6.04
#